data_AF-A0A1K2I123-F1
#
_entry.id   AF-A0A1K2I123-F1
#
_cell.length_a   1.000
_cell.length_b   1.000
_cell.length_c   1.000
_cell.angle_alpha   90.00
_cell.angle_beta   90.00
_cell.angle_gamma   90.00
#
_symmetry.space_group_name_H-M   'P 1'
#
loop_
_entity.id
_entity.type
_entity.pdbx_description
1 polymer ?
#
loop_
_entity_poly.entity_id
_entity_poly.type
_entity_poly.pdbx_seq_one_letter_code
_entity_poly.pdbx_strand_id
1 'polypeptide(L)'
;MIQRITFEDRGQDFLWWEIDMETGRVVGCGPFQAGIWAAGNVSVDPASISVGGRLRYFAPPLPKTGGVLRYAVTAIDEAESGGGVSLPDPVTLQALCDEFNLRFPAGTRILIRTVAGQPETVVRTVSSYGASILGGHSPVVYVVGAGGCWHLDHVIGRAA
;
A
#
# COMPACT_ATOMS: atom_id res chain seq x y z
N MET A 1 -3.94 -8.22 -20.45
CA MET A 1 -5.03 -8.57 -19.50
C MET A 1 -4.45 -8.42 -18.10
N ILE A 2 -5.10 -7.67 -17.22
CA ILE A 2 -4.62 -7.51 -15.83
C ILE A 2 -5.39 -8.44 -14.90
N GLN A 3 -4.69 -9.09 -13.98
CA GLN A 3 -5.31 -9.84 -12.89
C GLN A 3 -4.90 -9.26 -11.55
N ARG A 4 -5.87 -9.10 -10.65
CA ARG A 4 -5.61 -8.75 -9.26
C ARG A 4 -5.46 -10.03 -8.45
N ILE A 5 -4.29 -10.21 -7.85
CA ILE A 5 -3.92 -11.33 -7.00
C ILE A 5 -3.96 -10.85 -5.56
N THR A 6 -4.87 -11.39 -4.76
CA THR A 6 -4.97 -11.10 -3.33
C THR A 6 -4.19 -12.14 -2.54
N PHE A 7 -3.47 -11.71 -1.51
CA PHE A 7 -2.65 -12.53 -0.65
C PHE A 7 -3.24 -12.66 0.75
N GLU A 8 -2.90 -13.74 1.43
CA GLU A 8 -3.18 -13.95 2.86
C GLU A 8 -2.56 -12.83 3.69
N ASP A 9 -3.36 -12.21 4.56
CA ASP A 9 -2.88 -11.18 5.49
C ASP A 9 -2.16 -11.81 6.68
N ARG A 10 -0.88 -11.49 6.81
CA ARG A 10 0.01 -11.82 7.94
C ARG A 10 0.72 -10.57 8.47
N GLY A 11 0.17 -9.39 8.24
CA GLY A 11 0.77 -8.11 8.63
C GLY A 11 1.92 -7.64 7.75
N GLN A 12 1.96 -8.06 6.48
CA GLN A 12 2.95 -7.62 5.51
C GLN A 12 2.60 -6.27 4.86
N ASP A 13 3.56 -5.73 4.11
CA ASP A 13 3.44 -4.41 3.46
C ASP A 13 2.53 -4.38 2.22
N PHE A 14 1.96 -5.51 1.79
CA PHE A 14 1.00 -5.57 0.67
C PHE A 14 0.02 -6.74 0.82
N LEU A 15 -1.23 -6.52 0.43
CA LEU A 15 -2.30 -7.52 0.46
C LEU A 15 -2.76 -7.92 -0.95
N TRP A 16 -2.45 -7.14 -1.97
CA TRP A 16 -2.79 -7.47 -3.34
C TRP A 16 -1.79 -6.90 -4.32
N TRP A 17 -1.57 -7.60 -5.43
CA TRP A 17 -0.84 -7.14 -6.61
C TRP A 17 -1.74 -7.17 -7.83
N GLU A 18 -1.59 -6.20 -8.71
CA GLU A 18 -2.14 -6.25 -10.06
C GLU A 18 -1.03 -6.62 -11.01
N ILE A 19 -1.29 -7.61 -11.84
CA ILE A 19 -0.28 -8.24 -12.68
C ILE A 19 -0.77 -8.21 -14.12
N ASP A 20 0.06 -7.65 -14.98
CA ASP A 20 -0.12 -7.80 -16.42
C ASP A 20 0.25 -9.22 -16.81
N MET A 21 -0.75 -10.02 -17.16
CA MET A 21 -0.60 -11.44 -17.47
C MET A 21 0.14 -11.70 -18.79
N GLU A 22 0.25 -10.69 -19.67
CA GLU A 22 1.03 -10.81 -20.91
C GLU A 22 2.53 -10.72 -20.62
N THR A 23 2.93 -9.79 -19.75
CA THR A 23 4.33 -9.51 -19.45
C THR A 23 4.81 -10.15 -18.13
N GLY A 24 3.89 -10.63 -17.30
CA GLY A 24 4.13 -11.05 -15.92
C GLY A 24 4.50 -9.89 -14.99
N ARG A 25 4.38 -8.64 -15.42
CA ARG A 25 4.84 -7.47 -14.64
C ARG A 25 3.82 -7.10 -13.57
N VAL A 26 4.30 -6.78 -12.37
CA VAL A 26 3.48 -6.13 -11.35
C VAL A 26 3.25 -4.67 -11.77
N VAL A 27 1.99 -4.32 -12.02
CA VAL A 27 1.56 -2.98 -12.47
C VAL A 27 0.80 -2.21 -11.38
N GLY A 28 0.40 -2.88 -10.32
CA GLY A 28 -0.25 -2.29 -9.16
C GLY A 28 0.04 -3.10 -7.89
N CYS A 29 0.00 -2.45 -6.75
CA CYS A 29 0.21 -3.08 -5.45
C CYS A 29 -0.45 -2.23 -4.37
N GLY A 30 -1.04 -2.87 -3.37
CA GLY A 30 -1.55 -2.18 -2.19
C GLY A 30 -1.74 -3.12 -1.01
N PRO A 31 -1.98 -2.60 0.20
CA PRO A 31 -2.16 -1.17 0.50
C PRO A 31 -0.86 -0.35 0.59
N PHE A 32 0.33 -0.96 0.74
CA PHE A 32 1.58 -0.21 0.88
C PHE A 32 2.63 -0.56 -0.18
N GLN A 33 3.69 0.25 -0.21
CA GLN A 33 4.91 0.05 -1.00
C GLN A 33 4.73 -0.18 -2.51
N ALA A 34 3.67 0.38 -3.12
CA ALA A 34 3.45 0.32 -4.55
C ALA A 34 4.65 0.80 -5.39
N GLY A 35 5.39 1.80 -4.91
CA GLY A 35 6.62 2.27 -5.55
C GLY A 35 7.77 1.26 -5.58
N ILE A 36 7.80 0.29 -4.65
CA ILE A 36 8.81 -0.77 -4.63
C ILE A 36 8.38 -1.94 -5.51
N TRP A 37 7.10 -2.32 -5.46
CA TRP A 37 6.63 -3.52 -6.15
C TRP A 37 6.17 -3.25 -7.59
N ALA A 38 5.35 -2.23 -7.83
CA ALA A 38 4.85 -1.92 -9.16
C ALA A 38 5.84 -1.08 -9.98
N ALA A 39 6.46 -0.07 -9.37
CA ALA A 39 7.45 0.77 -10.06
C ALA A 39 8.87 0.16 -10.05
N GLY A 40 9.17 -0.79 -9.15
CA GLY A 40 10.49 -1.42 -9.03
C GLY A 40 10.80 -2.51 -10.06
N ASN A 41 10.07 -2.59 -11.17
CA ASN A 41 10.23 -3.60 -12.22
C ASN A 41 10.17 -5.05 -11.71
N VAL A 42 9.28 -5.33 -10.76
CA VAL A 42 9.04 -6.70 -10.29
C VAL A 42 8.19 -7.44 -11.33
N SER A 43 8.61 -8.65 -11.67
CA SER A 43 7.82 -9.58 -12.48
C SER A 43 7.54 -10.87 -11.72
N VAL A 44 6.52 -11.59 -12.17
CA VAL A 44 6.11 -12.87 -11.61
C VAL A 44 6.13 -13.93 -12.69
N ASP A 45 6.17 -15.19 -12.27
CA ASP A 45 5.91 -16.32 -13.16
C ASP A 45 4.40 -16.54 -13.23
N PRO A 46 3.71 -16.24 -14.36
CA PRO A 46 2.26 -16.39 -14.46
C PRO A 46 1.80 -17.83 -14.25
N ALA A 47 2.64 -18.83 -14.56
CA ALA A 47 2.32 -20.23 -14.35
C ALA A 47 2.30 -20.63 -12.85
N SER A 48 2.87 -19.79 -11.97
CA SER A 48 2.86 -20.01 -10.52
C SER A 48 1.61 -19.47 -9.83
N ILE A 49 0.77 -18.72 -10.54
CA ILE A 49 -0.41 -18.06 -9.97
C ILE A 49 -1.53 -19.10 -9.80
N SER A 50 -1.84 -19.42 -8.55
CA SER A 50 -2.92 -20.35 -8.20
C SER A 50 -3.45 -20.06 -6.79
N VAL A 51 -4.78 -20.11 -6.61
CA VAL A 51 -5.41 -19.94 -5.29
C VAL A 51 -4.93 -21.05 -4.34
N GLY A 52 -4.55 -20.67 -3.12
CA GLY A 52 -3.91 -21.53 -2.13
C GLY A 52 -2.41 -21.76 -2.37
N GLY A 53 -1.89 -21.40 -3.54
CA GLY A 53 -0.49 -21.50 -3.90
C GLY A 53 0.35 -20.32 -3.42
N ARG A 54 1.66 -20.41 -3.64
CA ARG A 54 2.62 -19.32 -3.39
C ARG A 54 3.23 -18.86 -4.70
N LEU A 55 3.19 -17.56 -4.92
CA LEU A 55 3.61 -16.93 -6.16
C LEU A 55 5.13 -16.77 -6.22
N ARG A 56 5.72 -17.02 -7.40
CA ARG A 56 7.14 -16.78 -7.66
C ARG A 56 7.33 -15.40 -8.29
N TYR A 57 8.27 -14.62 -7.77
CA TYR A 57 8.57 -13.26 -8.21
C TYR A 57 10.06 -13.06 -8.49
N PHE A 58 10.39 -12.05 -9.31
CA PHE A 58 11.72 -11.67 -9.71
C PHE A 58 11.86 -10.14 -9.56
N ALA A 59 12.87 -9.70 -8.80
CA ALA A 59 13.13 -8.28 -8.54
C ALA A 59 14.57 -7.89 -8.94
N PRO A 60 14.83 -6.67 -9.44
CA PRO A 60 16.17 -6.17 -9.73
C PRO A 60 17.01 -5.82 -8.47
N PRO A 61 18.36 -5.76 -8.56
CA PRO A 61 19.18 -6.25 -9.65
C PRO A 61 19.24 -7.77 -9.55
N LEU A 62 18.71 -8.45 -10.57
CA LEU A 62 18.39 -9.88 -10.56
C LEU A 62 19.51 -10.73 -9.95
N PRO A 63 19.26 -11.55 -8.91
CA PRO A 63 19.77 -12.90 -8.90
C PRO A 63 18.92 -13.73 -9.88
N LYS A 64 19.57 -14.63 -10.63
CA LYS A 64 18.95 -15.54 -11.61
C LYS A 64 17.92 -16.54 -11.02
N THR A 65 17.72 -16.52 -9.71
CA THR A 65 16.82 -17.40 -8.97
C THR A 65 15.78 -16.53 -8.27
N GLY A 66 14.62 -16.34 -8.91
CA GLY A 66 13.49 -15.62 -8.32
C GLY A 66 13.10 -16.13 -6.93
N GLY A 67 12.45 -15.27 -6.15
CA GLY A 67 11.93 -15.58 -4.82
C GLY A 67 10.54 -16.21 -4.88
N VAL A 68 10.13 -16.88 -3.81
CA VAL A 68 8.75 -17.32 -3.61
C VAL A 68 8.15 -16.48 -2.49
N LEU A 69 7.00 -15.86 -2.75
CA LEU A 69 6.26 -15.14 -1.73
C LEU A 69 5.82 -16.09 -0.63
N ARG A 70 5.96 -15.66 0.63
CA ARG A 70 5.58 -16.48 1.79
C ARG A 70 4.07 -16.59 1.95
N TYR A 71 3.33 -15.60 1.44
CA TYR A 71 1.89 -15.42 1.55
C TYR A 71 1.18 -16.23 0.47
N ALA A 72 0.15 -16.99 0.88
CA ALA A 72 -0.66 -17.74 -0.05
C ALA A 72 -1.58 -16.80 -0.85
N VAL A 73 -1.87 -17.14 -2.10
CA VAL A 73 -2.89 -16.45 -2.90
C VAL A 73 -4.27 -16.84 -2.38
N THR A 74 -5.09 -15.86 -2.02
CA THR A 74 -6.44 -16.07 -1.48
C THR A 74 -7.54 -15.84 -2.52
N ALA A 75 -7.30 -14.94 -3.47
CA ALA A 75 -8.23 -14.66 -4.57
C ALA A 75 -7.49 -14.21 -5.83
N ILE A 76 -8.10 -14.46 -6.98
CA ILE A 76 -7.66 -14.00 -8.30
C ILE A 76 -8.88 -13.40 -8.98
N ASP A 77 -8.83 -12.11 -9.24
CA ASP A 77 -9.91 -11.37 -9.87
C ASP A 77 -9.44 -10.80 -11.21
N GLU A 78 -10.33 -10.74 -12.21
CA GLU A 78 -10.07 -9.99 -13.42
C GLU A 78 -10.07 -8.50 -13.10
N ALA A 79 -8.99 -7.80 -13.41
CA ALA A 79 -8.90 -6.36 -13.29
C ALA A 79 -9.02 -5.76 -14.70
N GLU A 80 -9.89 -4.77 -14.86
CA GLU A 80 -10.02 -4.10 -16.14
C GLU A 80 -8.67 -3.49 -16.54
N SER A 81 -8.29 -3.65 -17.81
CA SER A 81 -7.07 -3.05 -18.37
C SER A 81 -7.27 -1.55 -18.53
N GLY A 82 -7.26 -0.84 -17.40
CA GLY A 82 -7.58 0.57 -17.29
C GLY A 82 -6.52 1.32 -16.49
N GLY A 83 -5.32 1.42 -17.06
CA GLY A 83 -4.21 2.19 -16.51
C GLY A 83 -3.46 1.44 -15.42
N GLY A 84 -2.13 1.35 -15.55
CA GLY A 84 -1.30 1.06 -14.39
C GLY A 84 -1.74 1.99 -13.25
N VAL A 85 -1.68 1.51 -12.02
CA VAL A 85 -1.91 2.37 -10.86
C VAL A 85 -0.95 3.54 -11.04
N SER A 86 -1.46 4.68 -11.50
CA SER A 86 -0.71 5.91 -11.42
C SER A 86 -0.55 6.05 -9.92
N LEU A 87 0.65 5.78 -9.42
CA LEU A 87 1.05 6.35 -8.16
C LEU A 87 0.55 7.79 -8.22
N PRO A 88 -0.28 8.24 -7.27
CA PRO A 88 -0.77 9.60 -7.29
C PRO A 88 0.45 10.47 -7.54
N ASP A 89 0.40 11.23 -8.63
CA ASP A 89 1.54 12.05 -9.01
C ASP A 89 1.81 13.03 -7.85
N PRO A 90 3.02 13.61 -7.76
CA PRO A 90 3.36 14.47 -6.63
C PRO A 90 2.34 15.59 -6.37
N VAL A 91 1.62 16.07 -7.39
CA VAL A 91 0.54 17.06 -7.24
C VAL A 91 -0.67 16.45 -6.55
N THR A 92 -1.10 15.26 -6.94
CA THR A 92 -2.20 14.54 -6.29
C THR A 92 -1.86 14.20 -4.83
N LEU A 93 -0.64 13.73 -4.56
CA LEU A 93 -0.18 13.47 -3.19
C LEU A 93 -0.14 14.74 -2.33
N GLN A 94 0.28 15.86 -2.91
CA GLN A 94 0.28 17.14 -2.22
C GLN A 94 -1.14 17.61 -1.93
N ALA A 95 -2.06 17.46 -2.89
CA ALA A 95 -3.46 17.81 -2.69
C ALA A 95 -4.11 17.02 -1.53
N LEU A 96 -3.78 15.73 -1.39
CA LEU A 96 -4.24 14.92 -0.25
C LEU A 96 -3.71 15.46 1.09
N CYS A 97 -2.43 15.85 1.14
CA CYS A 97 -1.85 16.44 2.33
C CYS A 97 -2.48 17.81 2.66
N ASP A 98 -2.72 18.63 1.64
CA ASP A 98 -3.31 19.96 1.78
C ASP A 98 -4.77 19.88 2.25
N GLU A 99 -5.57 18.99 1.66
CA GLU A 99 -6.94 18.74 2.08
C GLU A 99 -6.99 18.25 3.53
N PHE A 100 -6.10 17.31 3.88
CA PHE A 100 -5.98 16.83 5.25
C PHE A 100 -5.64 17.97 6.21
N ASN A 101 -4.66 18.81 5.88
CA ASN A 101 -4.22 19.93 6.71
C ASN A 101 -5.30 21.00 6.87
N LEU A 102 -6.11 21.23 5.83
CA LEU A 102 -7.25 22.12 5.89
C LEU A 102 -8.32 21.59 6.85
N ARG A 103 -8.56 20.28 6.82
CA ARG A 103 -9.59 19.62 7.64
C ARG A 103 -9.15 19.37 9.08
N PHE A 104 -7.87 19.06 9.29
CA PHE A 104 -7.25 18.73 10.57
C PHE A 104 -5.91 19.45 10.72
N PRO A 105 -5.92 20.75 11.09
CA PRO A 105 -4.70 21.51 11.31
C PRO A 105 -3.79 20.84 12.35
N ALA A 106 -2.48 21.12 12.28
CA ALA A 106 -1.52 20.65 13.28
C ALA A 106 -2.01 21.01 14.71
N GLY A 107 -1.87 20.08 15.64
CA GLY A 107 -2.41 20.17 17.00
C GLY A 107 -3.84 19.62 17.15
N THR A 108 -4.47 19.18 16.06
CA THR A 108 -5.82 18.60 16.12
C THR A 108 -5.77 17.19 16.70
N ARG A 109 -6.76 16.88 17.55
CA ARG A 109 -6.99 15.51 18.00
C ARG A 109 -7.65 14.69 16.89
N ILE A 110 -7.00 13.61 16.47
CA ILE A 110 -7.47 12.73 15.41
C ILE A 110 -7.63 11.29 15.90
N LEU A 111 -8.42 10.53 15.16
CA LEU A 111 -8.66 9.10 15.36
C LEU A 111 -7.91 8.33 14.29
N ILE A 112 -7.07 7.39 14.71
CA ILE A 112 -6.32 6.50 13.82
C ILE A 112 -6.81 5.07 14.00
N ARG A 113 -7.06 4.40 12.88
CA ARG A 113 -7.35 2.97 12.78
C ARG A 113 -6.04 2.21 12.71
N THR A 114 -5.73 1.41 13.74
CA THR A 114 -4.58 0.50 13.71
C THR A 114 -4.99 -0.86 13.13
N VAL A 115 -4.10 -1.48 12.33
CA VAL A 115 -4.37 -2.77 11.67
C VAL A 115 -3.30 -3.84 11.94
N ALA A 116 -2.38 -3.60 12.87
CA ALA A 116 -1.30 -4.55 13.14
C ALA A 116 -1.72 -5.67 14.12
N GLY A 117 -2.18 -6.81 13.57
CA GLY A 117 -2.21 -8.12 14.27
C GLY A 117 -3.12 -8.23 15.51
N GLN A 118 -4.05 -7.29 15.71
CA GLN A 118 -5.01 -7.19 16.81
C GLN A 118 -6.36 -6.76 16.22
N PRO A 119 -7.51 -6.95 16.92
CA PRO A 119 -8.78 -6.40 16.45
C PRO A 119 -8.65 -4.90 16.19
N GLU A 120 -9.30 -4.44 15.11
CA GLU A 120 -9.31 -3.04 14.69
C GLU A 120 -9.56 -2.11 15.88
N THR A 121 -8.54 -1.35 16.27
CA THR A 121 -8.62 -0.42 17.40
C THR A 121 -8.44 1.00 16.92
N VAL A 122 -9.31 1.87 17.43
CA VAL A 122 -9.27 3.31 17.17
C VAL A 122 -8.51 3.99 18.30
N VAL A 123 -7.38 4.61 17.96
CA VAL A 123 -6.55 5.35 18.92
C VAL A 123 -6.77 6.85 18.75
N ARG A 124 -6.98 7.54 19.88
CA ARG A 124 -7.00 9.00 19.94
C ARG A 124 -5.57 9.52 20.03
N THR A 125 -5.19 10.42 19.15
CA THR A 125 -3.87 11.04 19.14
C THR A 125 -3.95 12.51 18.69
N VAL A 126 -2.81 13.20 18.67
CA VAL A 126 -2.69 14.61 18.25
C VAL A 126 -1.73 14.66 17.07
N SER A 127 -2.13 15.35 16.00
CA SER A 127 -1.21 15.68 14.91
C SER A 127 -0.15 16.64 15.43
N SER A 128 1.11 16.21 15.43
CA SER A 128 2.23 17.05 15.88
C SER A 128 2.61 18.10 14.83
N TYR A 129 2.51 17.70 13.55
CA TYR A 129 2.78 18.52 12.38
C TYR A 129 1.65 18.34 11.37
N GLY A 130 1.61 19.20 10.36
CA GLY A 130 0.77 18.97 9.19
C GLY A 130 1.16 17.68 8.47
N ALA A 131 0.21 17.11 7.75
CA ALA A 131 0.44 16.03 6.81
C ALA A 131 1.46 16.47 5.74
N SER A 132 2.30 15.53 5.32
CA SER A 132 3.33 15.75 4.30
C SER A 132 3.62 14.45 3.55
N ILE A 133 4.31 14.58 2.41
CA ILE A 133 4.73 13.45 1.59
C ILE A 133 6.07 12.94 2.12
N LEU A 134 6.09 11.71 2.66
CA LEU A 134 7.29 11.02 3.09
C LEU A 134 7.88 10.22 1.92
N GLY A 135 9.20 10.34 1.71
CA GLY A 135 9.92 9.60 0.67
C GLY A 135 9.53 9.97 -0.77
N GLY A 136 8.73 11.03 -0.96
CA GLY A 136 8.22 11.45 -2.27
C GLY A 136 7.06 10.60 -2.81
N HIS A 137 6.53 9.65 -2.04
CA HIS A 137 5.52 8.70 -2.53
C HIS A 137 4.43 8.34 -1.51
N SER A 138 4.54 8.75 -0.24
CA SER A 138 3.59 8.34 0.80
C SER A 138 3.04 9.55 1.56
N PRO A 139 1.74 9.86 1.45
CA PRO A 139 1.12 10.90 2.23
C PRO A 139 0.94 10.42 3.68
N VAL A 140 1.54 11.13 4.62
CA VAL A 140 1.54 10.76 6.04
C VAL A 140 1.22 11.93 6.95
N VAL A 141 0.71 11.64 8.14
CA VAL A 141 0.62 12.58 9.26
C VAL A 141 1.52 12.11 10.40
N TYR A 142 2.22 13.03 11.03
CA TYR A 142 3.04 12.71 12.21
C TYR A 142 2.24 12.93 13.48
N VAL A 143 2.16 11.91 14.33
CA VAL A 143 1.33 11.95 15.54
C VAL A 143 2.10 11.66 16.83
N VAL A 144 1.66 12.30 17.91
CA VAL A 144 2.27 12.17 19.23
C VAL A 144 1.64 11.01 20.02
N GLY A 145 2.47 10.10 20.53
CA GLY A 145 2.03 9.03 21.43
C GLY A 145 1.48 7.77 20.75
N ALA A 146 1.40 7.73 19.41
CA ALA A 146 0.98 6.55 18.65
C ALA A 146 2.06 6.04 17.66
N GLY A 147 3.34 6.37 17.88
CA GLY A 147 4.46 5.72 17.19
C GLY A 147 4.95 6.36 15.88
N GLY A 148 4.70 7.65 15.62
CA GLY A 148 5.39 8.41 14.56
C GLY A 148 4.54 8.73 13.33
N CYS A 149 5.06 8.46 12.12
CA CYS A 149 4.37 8.73 10.85
C CYS A 149 3.30 7.68 10.56
N TRP A 150 2.09 8.13 10.24
CA TRP A 150 0.98 7.26 9.83
C TRP A 150 0.47 7.66 8.45
N HIS A 151 0.19 6.67 7.61
CA HIS A 151 -0.45 6.93 6.31
C HIS A 151 -1.83 7.55 6.50
N LEU A 152 -2.20 8.51 5.63
CA LEU A 152 -3.47 9.24 5.77
C LEU A 152 -4.70 8.33 5.73
N ASP A 153 -4.64 7.19 5.02
CA ASP A 153 -5.73 6.20 4.96
C ASP A 153 -6.09 5.57 6.32
N HIS A 154 -5.16 5.64 7.29
CA HIS A 154 -5.46 5.17 8.65
C HIS A 154 -6.18 6.21 9.49
N VAL A 155 -6.27 7.46 9.04
CA VAL A 155 -6.96 8.52 9.79
C VAL A 155 -8.44 8.49 9.43
N ILE A 156 -9.29 8.22 10.43
CA ILE A 156 -10.73 8.06 10.22
C ILE A 156 -11.57 9.27 10.66
N GLY A 157 -10.95 10.28 11.30
CA GLY A 157 -11.62 11.55 11.62
C GLY A 157 -11.06 12.29 12.83
N ARG A 158 -11.79 13.31 13.29
CA ARG A 158 -11.46 14.11 14.47
C ARG A 158 -11.95 13.42 15.74
N ALA A 159 -11.16 13.47 16.82
CA ALA A 159 -11.62 13.07 18.14
C ALA A 159 -12.32 14.27 18.82
N ALA A 160 -13.49 14.02 19.41
CA ALA A 160 -14.19 14.96 20.29
C ALA A 160 -13.38 15.24 21.57
#